data_AF-A0A3G4RSX9-F1
#
_entry.id   AF-A0A3G4RSX9-F1
#
_cell.length_a   1.000
_cell.length_b   1.000
_cell.length_c   1.000
_cell.angle_alpha   90.00
_cell.angle_beta   90.00
_cell.angle_gamma   90.00
#
_symmetry.space_group_name_H-M   'P 1'
#
loop_
_entity.id
_entity.type
_entity.pdbx_description
1 polymer ?
#
loop_
_entity_poly.entity_id
_entity_poly.type
_entity_poly.pdbx_seq_one_letter_code
_entity_poly.pdbx_strand_id
1 'polypeptide(L)'
;MPSPRIRKMSLSRALDKYLKTVSVHKKGHQQEFYRSNVIKRYPIALRNMDEITTVDIATYRDVRLAEINPRTGKPITGNTVRLELALLSSLFNIARVEWGTCRTNPVELVRKPKVSSGRDRRLTSSEERRLSRYFREKNLMLYVIFHLALETAMRQGEILALRWEHIDLRHGVAHLPETKTVTHGMFLCPDVPVTFFR
;
A
#
# COMPACT_ATOMS: atom_id res chain seq x y z
N MET A 1 41.41 -14.11 8.21
CA MET A 1 40.30 -14.90 7.64
C MET A 1 39.96 -14.36 6.25
N PRO A 2 39.91 -15.17 5.19
CA PRO A 2 39.50 -14.69 3.88
C PRO A 2 38.03 -14.29 3.95
N SER A 3 37.73 -13.04 3.59
CA SER A 3 36.37 -12.53 3.65
C SER A 3 35.48 -13.29 2.66
N PRO A 4 34.20 -13.59 2.99
CA PRO A 4 33.31 -14.33 2.10
C PRO A 4 33.24 -13.66 0.71
N ARG A 5 33.40 -14.46 -0.35
CA ARG A 5 33.29 -13.96 -1.73
C ARG A 5 31.87 -13.45 -1.96
N ILE A 6 31.75 -12.19 -2.35
CA ILE A 6 30.45 -11.58 -2.64
C ILE A 6 30.00 -12.05 -4.02
N ARG A 7 28.76 -12.55 -4.13
CA ARG A 7 28.15 -12.84 -5.43
C ARG A 7 27.72 -11.54 -6.10
N LYS A 8 28.25 -11.29 -7.30
CA LYS A 8 27.87 -10.12 -8.10
C LYS A 8 26.43 -10.28 -8.62
N MET A 9 25.60 -9.27 -8.34
CA MET A 9 24.22 -9.19 -8.80
C MET A 9 23.80 -7.72 -8.85
N SER A 10 23.22 -7.28 -9.96
CA SER A 10 22.66 -5.93 -10.07
C SER A 10 21.41 -5.77 -9.23
N LEU A 11 21.11 -4.54 -8.80
CA LEU A 11 19.89 -4.24 -8.05
C LEU A 11 18.62 -4.60 -8.84
N SER A 12 18.61 -4.38 -10.16
CA SER A 12 17.48 -4.76 -11.02
C SER A 12 17.19 -6.27 -10.96
N ARG A 13 18.24 -7.10 -11.08
CA ARG A 13 18.11 -8.56 -10.98
C ARG A 13 17.73 -9.00 -9.56
N ALA A 14 18.25 -8.32 -8.54
CA ALA A 14 17.91 -8.59 -7.16
C ALA A 14 16.42 -8.31 -6.88
N LEU A 15 15.88 -7.21 -7.41
CA LEU A 15 14.46 -6.87 -7.35
C LEU A 15 13.59 -7.94 -8.04
N ASP A 16 13.97 -8.41 -9.23
CA ASP A 16 13.26 -9.50 -9.90
C ASP A 16 13.23 -10.78 -9.09
N LYS A 17 14.38 -11.16 -8.52
CA LYS A 17 14.48 -12.33 -7.66
C LYS A 17 13.58 -12.17 -6.44
N TYR A 18 13.66 -11.03 -5.76
CA TYR A 18 12.86 -10.75 -4.57
C TYR A 18 11.35 -10.81 -4.85
N LEU A 19 10.91 -10.27 -5.98
CA LEU A 19 9.50 -10.33 -6.34
C LEU A 19 9.02 -11.77 -6.52
N LYS A 20 9.83 -12.60 -7.20
CA LYS A 20 9.51 -14.01 -7.49
C LYS A 20 9.57 -14.91 -6.26
N THR A 21 10.48 -14.67 -5.32
CA THR A 21 10.74 -15.62 -4.22
C THR A 21 10.19 -15.16 -2.87
N VAL A 22 10.03 -13.86 -2.64
CA VAL A 22 9.64 -13.30 -1.34
C VAL A 22 8.32 -12.55 -1.44
N SER A 23 8.23 -11.61 -2.38
CA SER A 23 7.08 -10.71 -2.49
C SER A 23 5.79 -11.44 -2.86
N VAL A 24 5.87 -12.50 -3.68
CA VAL A 24 4.71 -13.28 -4.13
C VAL A 24 3.85 -13.84 -2.99
N HIS A 25 4.46 -14.11 -1.84
CA HIS A 25 3.76 -14.62 -0.65
C HIS A 25 3.18 -13.49 0.23
N LYS A 26 3.37 -12.23 -0.12
CA LYS A 26 2.87 -11.08 0.64
C LYS A 26 1.54 -10.59 0.08
N LYS A 27 0.61 -10.25 0.98
CA LYS A 27 -0.65 -9.55 0.63
C LYS A 27 -0.42 -8.24 -0.16
N GLY A 28 0.77 -7.64 -0.05
CA GLY A 28 1.17 -6.41 -0.74
C GLY A 28 1.99 -6.61 -2.02
N HIS A 29 2.02 -7.83 -2.58
CA HIS A 29 2.84 -8.20 -3.75
C HIS A 29 2.69 -7.22 -4.92
N GLN A 30 1.45 -6.92 -5.33
CA GLN A 30 1.21 -6.02 -6.46
C GLN A 30 1.79 -4.61 -6.22
N GLN A 31 1.66 -4.07 -5.00
CA GLN A 31 2.21 -2.76 -4.69
C GLN A 31 3.74 -2.78 -4.68
N GLU A 32 4.36 -3.87 -4.21
CA GLU A 32 5.81 -4.05 -4.31
C GLU A 32 6.28 -4.20 -5.77
N PHE A 33 5.54 -4.91 -6.63
CA PHE A 33 5.80 -5.01 -8.06
C PHE A 33 5.84 -3.64 -8.74
N TYR A 34 4.82 -2.79 -8.50
CA TYR A 34 4.80 -1.44 -9.06
C TYR A 34 5.98 -0.59 -8.57
N ARG A 35 6.30 -0.63 -7.27
CA ARG A 35 7.46 0.10 -6.71
C ARG A 35 8.77 -0.38 -7.31
N SER A 36 8.94 -1.69 -7.45
CA SER A 36 10.12 -2.26 -8.09
C SER A 36 10.28 -1.75 -9.53
N ASN A 37 9.19 -1.69 -10.30
CA ASN A 37 9.25 -1.19 -11.68
C ASN A 37 9.57 0.31 -11.75
N VAL A 38 9.17 1.08 -10.74
CA VAL A 38 9.60 2.48 -10.61
C VAL A 38 11.10 2.55 -10.32
N ILE A 39 11.59 1.84 -9.29
CA ILE A 39 13.01 1.84 -8.90
C ILE A 39 13.91 1.44 -10.08
N LYS A 40 13.49 0.45 -10.88
CA LYS A 40 14.24 -0.04 -12.05
C LYS A 40 14.48 0.99 -13.16
N ARG A 41 13.73 2.09 -13.18
CA ARG A 41 13.91 3.17 -14.16
C ARG A 41 15.10 4.08 -13.84
N TYR A 42 15.68 3.93 -12.66
CA TYR A 42 16.77 4.81 -12.19
C TYR A 42 18.13 4.14 -12.35
N PRO A 43 19.21 4.93 -12.54
CA PRO A 43 20.56 4.40 -12.72
C PRO A 43 21.04 3.47 -11.59
N ILE A 44 20.55 3.67 -10.36
CA ILE A 44 20.86 2.80 -9.21
C ILE A 44 20.51 1.32 -9.46
N ALA A 45 19.51 1.04 -10.30
CA ALA A 45 19.09 -0.32 -10.62
C ALA A 45 20.14 -1.11 -11.42
N LEU A 46 21.02 -0.42 -12.15
CA LEU A 46 22.08 -1.03 -12.95
C LEU A 46 23.33 -1.34 -12.13
N ARG A 47 23.50 -0.70 -10.95
CA ARG A 47 24.65 -0.93 -10.08
C ARG A 47 24.58 -2.30 -9.40
N ASN A 48 25.74 -2.88 -9.09
CA ASN A 48 25.81 -4.10 -8.30
C ASN A 48 25.43 -3.83 -6.84
N MET A 49 24.75 -4.79 -6.22
CA MET A 49 24.27 -4.70 -4.84
C MET A 49 25.37 -4.37 -3.81
N ASP A 50 26.62 -4.79 -4.06
CA ASP A 50 27.76 -4.55 -3.18
C ASP A 50 28.47 -3.21 -3.40
N GLU A 51 28.16 -2.52 -4.51
CA GLU A 51 28.69 -1.20 -4.85
C GLU A 51 27.73 -0.07 -4.46
N ILE A 52 26.49 -0.39 -4.09
CA ILE A 52 25.48 0.59 -3.70
C ILE A 52 25.77 1.09 -2.29
N THR A 53 25.98 2.39 -2.17
CA THR A 53 26.28 3.07 -0.92
C THR A 53 25.04 3.77 -0.34
N THR A 54 25.14 4.20 0.92
CA THR A 54 24.13 5.07 1.55
C THR A 54 23.91 6.37 0.76
N VAL A 55 24.96 6.89 0.12
CA VAL A 55 24.90 8.10 -0.71
C VAL A 55 24.03 7.86 -1.94
N ASP A 56 24.20 6.73 -2.62
CA ASP A 56 23.39 6.37 -3.79
C ASP A 56 21.89 6.29 -3.46
N ILE A 57 21.56 5.70 -2.30
CA ILE A 57 20.17 5.61 -1.83
C ILE A 57 19.62 7.00 -1.47
N ALA A 58 20.44 7.87 -0.87
CA ALA A 58 20.06 9.25 -0.57
C ALA A 58 19.83 10.06 -1.86
N THR A 59 20.72 9.94 -2.84
CA THR A 59 20.56 10.55 -4.16
C THR A 59 19.27 10.08 -4.84
N TYR A 60 19.00 8.78 -4.82
CA TYR A 60 17.73 8.24 -5.33
C TYR A 60 16.52 8.85 -4.62
N ARG A 61 16.53 8.92 -3.28
CA ARG A 61 15.47 9.54 -2.49
C ARG A 61 15.23 10.98 -2.91
N ASP A 62 16.29 11.78 -3.03
CA ASP A 62 16.19 13.21 -3.30
C ASP A 62 15.70 13.49 -4.72
N VAL A 63 16.19 12.72 -5.71
CA VAL A 63 15.67 12.75 -7.09
C VAL A 63 14.17 12.42 -7.11
N ARG A 64 13.75 11.33 -6.44
CA ARG A 64 12.34 10.94 -6.40
C ARG A 64 11.43 11.98 -5.74
N LEU A 65 11.91 12.67 -4.70
CA LEU A 65 11.14 13.72 -4.03
C LEU A 65 10.99 14.98 -4.89
N ALA A 66 11.95 15.26 -5.77
CA ALA A 66 11.90 16.41 -6.68
C ALA A 66 10.98 16.18 -7.89
N GLU A 67 10.57 14.95 -8.16
CA GLU A 67 9.75 14.60 -9.33
C GLU A 67 8.26 14.93 -9.15
N ILE A 68 7.60 15.11 -10.30
CA ILE A 68 6.16 15.26 -10.41
C ILE A 68 5.55 13.93 -10.87
N ASN A 69 4.49 13.51 -10.20
CA ASN A 69 3.72 12.34 -10.61
C ASN A 69 2.96 12.66 -11.91
N PRO A 70 3.26 11.99 -13.04
CA PRO A 70 2.68 12.33 -14.34
C PRO A 70 1.16 12.11 -14.39
N ARG A 71 0.61 11.22 -13.55
CA ARG A 71 -0.83 10.94 -13.50
C ARG A 71 -1.61 12.00 -12.73
N THR A 72 -0.98 12.65 -11.75
CA THR A 72 -1.69 13.58 -10.84
C THR A 72 -1.25 15.03 -10.98
N GLY A 73 -0.14 15.29 -11.68
CA GLY A 73 0.47 16.62 -11.78
C GLY A 73 1.03 17.16 -10.45
N LYS A 74 1.06 16.34 -9.40
CA LYS A 74 1.52 16.74 -8.05
C LYS A 74 2.91 16.18 -7.76
N PRO A 75 3.70 16.84 -6.89
CA PRO A 75 4.95 16.29 -6.40
C PRO A 75 4.78 14.90 -5.79
N ILE A 76 5.78 14.04 -5.96
CA ILE A 76 5.80 12.73 -5.32
C ILE A 76 5.77 12.91 -3.79
N THR A 77 4.82 12.25 -3.13
CA THR A 77 4.69 12.36 -1.68
C THR A 77 5.83 11.65 -0.97
N GLY A 78 6.26 12.19 0.18
CA GLY A 78 7.29 11.55 1.03
C GLY A 78 6.93 10.12 1.44
N ASN A 79 5.63 9.82 1.62
CA ASN A 79 5.18 8.46 1.93
C ASN A 79 5.44 7.47 0.77
N THR A 80 5.31 7.92 -0.48
CA THR A 80 5.64 7.09 -1.66
C THR A 80 7.10 6.67 -1.61
N VAL A 81 8.02 7.65 -1.48
CA VAL A 81 9.46 7.40 -1.43
C VAL A 81 9.82 6.56 -0.21
N ARG A 82 9.19 6.80 0.95
CA ARG A 82 9.38 5.99 2.16
C ARG A 82 9.04 4.51 1.94
N LEU A 83 7.98 4.20 1.19
CA LEU A 83 7.59 2.83 0.88
C LEU A 83 8.52 2.18 -0.16
N GLU A 84 9.06 2.95 -1.10
CA GLU A 84 10.14 2.49 -2.00
C GLU A 84 11.41 2.15 -1.21
N LEU A 85 11.82 3.02 -0.27
CA LEU A 85 12.95 2.76 0.63
C LEU A 85 12.69 1.55 1.56
N ALA A 86 11.46 1.34 2.03
CA ALA A 86 11.12 0.17 2.84
C ALA A 86 11.28 -1.15 2.04
N LEU A 87 10.86 -1.15 0.77
CA LEU A 87 11.08 -2.29 -0.13
C LEU A 87 12.57 -2.56 -0.33
N LEU A 88 13.36 -1.51 -0.63
CA LEU A 88 14.82 -1.64 -0.76
C LEU A 88 15.47 -2.17 0.52
N SER A 89 15.07 -1.65 1.69
CA SER A 89 15.60 -2.12 2.97
C SER A 89 15.31 -3.60 3.19
N SER A 90 14.10 -4.08 2.90
CA SER A 90 13.77 -5.51 2.98
C SER A 90 14.57 -6.36 1.99
N LEU A 91 14.77 -5.86 0.77
CA LEU A 91 15.59 -6.51 -0.25
C LEU A 91 17.04 -6.68 0.23
N PHE A 92 17.67 -5.61 0.70
CA PHE A 92 19.07 -5.63 1.15
C PHE A 92 19.26 -6.52 2.39
N ASN A 93 18.27 -6.61 3.28
CA ASN A 93 18.31 -7.53 4.41
C ASN A 93 18.32 -9.00 3.99
N ILE A 94 17.50 -9.37 3.00
CA ILE A 94 17.51 -10.75 2.46
C ILE A 94 18.78 -10.98 1.65
N ALA A 95 19.20 -10.01 0.85
CA ALA A 95 20.38 -10.11 0.01
C ALA A 95 21.68 -10.32 0.83
N ARG A 96 21.80 -9.67 1.99
CA ARG A 96 22.98 -9.84 2.87
C ARG A 96 22.98 -11.18 3.61
N VAL A 97 21.80 -11.66 4.04
CA VAL A 97 21.68 -12.87 4.87
C VAL A 97 21.65 -14.14 4.01
N GLU A 98 20.79 -14.17 2.98
CA GLU A 98 20.50 -15.39 2.24
C GLU A 98 21.24 -15.48 0.91
N TRP A 99 21.51 -14.36 0.24
CA TRP A 99 22.05 -14.38 -1.13
C TRP A 99 23.54 -14.10 -1.22
N GLY A 100 24.13 -13.52 -0.17
CA GLY A 100 25.54 -13.17 -0.12
C GLY A 100 25.95 -12.15 -1.19
N THR A 101 25.02 -11.28 -1.62
CA THR A 101 25.27 -10.30 -2.71
C THR A 101 25.62 -8.90 -2.21
N CYS A 102 25.51 -8.65 -0.91
CA CYS A 102 25.96 -7.44 -0.24
C CYS A 102 26.33 -7.78 1.21
N ARG A 103 27.08 -6.91 1.88
CA ARG A 103 27.48 -7.12 3.28
C ARG A 103 26.65 -6.33 4.27
N THR A 104 26.21 -5.15 3.87
CA THR A 104 25.47 -4.21 4.69
C THR A 104 24.17 -3.82 3.99
N ASN A 105 23.28 -3.20 4.75
CA ASN A 105 22.07 -2.59 4.21
C ASN A 105 22.28 -1.07 4.11
N PRO A 106 22.55 -0.51 2.92
CA PRO A 106 22.82 0.92 2.75
C PRO A 106 21.60 1.79 3.07
N VAL A 107 20.40 1.21 3.16
CA VAL A 107 19.15 1.95 3.42
C VAL A 107 18.95 2.27 4.91
N GLU A 108 19.56 1.49 5.81
CA GLU A 108 19.37 1.65 7.28
C GLU A 108 19.81 3.03 7.77
N LEU A 109 20.86 3.60 7.18
CA LEU A 109 21.44 4.89 7.56
C LEU A 109 20.79 6.10 6.87
N VAL A 110 19.90 5.87 5.91
CA VAL A 110 19.28 6.94 5.13
C VAL A 110 18.14 7.57 5.92
N ARG A 111 18.21 8.90 6.10
CA ARG A 111 17.09 9.68 6.65
C ARG A 111 15.86 9.53 5.75
N LYS A 112 14.76 9.05 6.32
CA LYS A 112 13.49 8.85 5.62
C LYS A 112 12.69 10.16 5.57
N PRO A 113 11.91 10.42 4.51
CA PRO A 113 11.02 11.56 4.46
C PRO A 113 10.03 11.55 5.63
N LYS A 114 9.62 12.74 6.09
CA LYS A 114 8.60 12.87 7.14
C LYS A 114 7.29 12.23 6.68
N VAL A 115 6.64 11.53 7.61
CA VAL A 115 5.29 11.01 7.39
C VAL A 115 4.36 12.21 7.29
N SER A 116 3.55 12.27 6.22
CA SER A 116 2.53 13.31 6.09
C SER A 116 1.52 13.17 7.23
N SER A 117 0.98 14.29 7.71
CA SER A 117 -0.17 14.27 8.61
C SER A 117 -1.29 13.42 8.00
N GLY A 118 -1.96 12.65 8.87
CA GLY A 118 -3.15 11.91 8.48
C GLY A 118 -4.22 12.86 7.92
N ARG A 119 -5.21 12.28 7.23
CA ARG A 119 -6.40 13.05 6.84
C ARG A 119 -7.39 12.99 7.99
N ASP A 120 -7.61 14.12 8.66
CA ASP A 120 -8.56 14.22 9.78
C ASP A 120 -9.90 14.86 9.38
N ARG A 121 -10.01 15.30 8.12
CA ARG A 121 -11.25 15.89 7.59
C ARG A 121 -12.32 14.82 7.41
N ARG A 122 -13.46 15.00 8.09
CA ARG A 122 -14.70 14.26 7.88
C ARG A 122 -15.66 15.05 6.98
N LEU A 123 -16.63 14.36 6.38
CA LEU A 123 -17.73 15.00 5.65
C LEU A 123 -18.60 15.78 6.64
N THR A 124 -19.07 16.96 6.21
CA THR A 124 -20.13 17.67 6.94
C THR A 124 -21.50 17.14 6.55
N SER A 125 -22.51 17.36 7.39
CA SER A 125 -23.89 16.92 7.11
C SER A 125 -24.49 17.57 5.85
N SER A 126 -23.98 18.73 5.39
CA SER A 126 -24.41 19.33 4.13
C SER A 126 -23.75 18.65 2.92
N GLU A 127 -22.47 18.30 3.01
CA GLU A 127 -21.74 17.55 1.99
C GLU A 127 -22.32 16.15 1.81
N GLU A 128 -22.63 15.47 2.91
CA GLU A 128 -23.25 14.15 2.90
C GLU A 128 -24.60 14.16 2.17
N ARG A 129 -25.50 15.09 2.52
CA ARG A 129 -26.80 15.26 1.85
C ARG A 129 -26.67 15.58 0.37
N ARG A 130 -25.64 16.34 -0.03
CA ARG A 130 -25.37 16.66 -1.43
C ARG A 130 -24.88 15.44 -2.20
N LEU A 131 -23.95 14.68 -1.63
CA LEU A 131 -23.42 13.45 -2.24
C LEU A 131 -24.49 12.37 -2.33
N SER A 132 -25.29 12.19 -1.29
CA SER A 132 -26.42 11.25 -1.25
C SER A 132 -27.42 11.51 -2.40
N ARG A 133 -27.88 12.76 -2.58
CA ARG A 133 -28.75 13.12 -3.72
C ARG A 133 -28.08 12.85 -5.06
N TYR A 134 -26.83 13.28 -5.22
CA TYR A 134 -26.10 13.08 -6.47
C TYR A 134 -25.97 11.60 -6.84
N PHE A 135 -25.61 10.73 -5.88
CA PHE A 135 -25.51 9.30 -6.14
C PHE A 135 -26.87 8.67 -6.43
N ARG A 136 -27.94 9.10 -5.74
CA ARG A 136 -29.29 8.61 -6.00
C ARG A 136 -29.73 8.85 -7.44
N GLU A 137 -29.41 10.02 -7.99
CA GLU A 137 -29.77 10.40 -9.37
C GLU A 137 -28.86 9.72 -10.41
N LYS A 138 -27.58 9.50 -10.09
CA LYS A 138 -26.60 9.01 -11.06
C LYS A 138 -26.46 7.50 -11.11
N ASN A 139 -26.45 6.84 -9.96
CA ASN A 139 -26.21 5.40 -9.86
C ASN A 139 -26.68 4.86 -8.51
N LEU A 140 -27.78 4.10 -8.53
CA LEU A 140 -28.37 3.52 -7.34
C LEU A 140 -27.38 2.63 -6.55
N MET A 141 -26.49 1.90 -7.23
CA MET A 141 -25.48 1.07 -6.55
C MET A 141 -24.48 1.93 -5.76
N LEU A 142 -24.05 3.07 -6.31
CA LEU A 142 -23.18 4.00 -5.58
C LEU A 142 -23.91 4.63 -4.41
N TYR A 143 -25.21 4.90 -4.53
CA TYR A 143 -26.03 5.37 -3.43
C TYR A 143 -26.05 4.36 -2.28
N VAL A 144 -26.31 3.08 -2.56
CA VAL A 144 -26.31 2.01 -1.54
C VAL A 144 -24.93 1.86 -0.89
N ILE A 145 -23.86 1.78 -1.70
CA ILE A 145 -22.49 1.64 -1.20
C ILE A 145 -22.09 2.84 -0.31
N PHE A 146 -22.49 4.05 -0.69
CA PHE A 146 -22.21 5.26 0.09
C PHE A 146 -22.85 5.20 1.48
N HIS A 147 -24.14 4.87 1.55
CA HIS A 147 -24.84 4.74 2.83
C HIS A 147 -24.32 3.57 3.66
N LEU A 148 -24.09 2.42 3.03
CA LEU A 148 -23.49 1.27 3.72
C LEU A 148 -22.13 1.62 4.32
N ALA A 149 -21.29 2.39 3.62
CA ALA A 149 -20.00 2.84 4.13
C ALA A 149 -20.12 3.81 5.32
N LEU A 150 -21.13 4.69 5.32
CA LEU A 150 -21.38 5.62 6.42
C LEU A 150 -21.85 4.89 7.68
N GLU A 151 -22.79 3.95 7.53
CA GLU A 151 -23.41 3.25 8.67
C GLU A 151 -22.50 2.19 9.29
N THR A 152 -21.65 1.55 8.48
CA THR A 152 -20.82 0.42 8.95
C THR A 152 -19.37 0.80 9.21
N ALA A 153 -18.95 1.98 8.75
CA ALA A 153 -17.54 2.41 8.72
C ALA A 153 -16.59 1.38 8.06
N MET A 154 -17.11 0.45 7.25
CA MET A 154 -16.32 -0.55 6.55
C MET A 154 -15.37 0.10 5.55
N ARG A 155 -14.19 -0.51 5.36
CA ARG A 155 -13.29 -0.11 4.28
C ARG A 155 -13.90 -0.46 2.94
N GLN A 156 -13.63 0.35 1.92
CA GLN A 156 -14.13 0.10 0.55
C GLN A 156 -13.89 -1.34 0.07
N GLY A 157 -12.68 -1.89 0.31
CA GLY A 157 -12.37 -3.26 -0.10
C GLY A 157 -13.18 -4.33 0.64
N GLU A 158 -13.59 -4.05 1.88
CA GLU A 158 -14.43 -4.95 2.68
C GLU A 158 -15.87 -4.91 2.16
N ILE A 159 -16.39 -3.72 1.85
CA ILE A 159 -17.73 -3.54 1.23
C ILE A 159 -17.80 -4.29 -0.11
N LEU A 160 -16.79 -4.12 -0.96
CA LEU A 160 -16.76 -4.74 -2.29
C LEU A 160 -16.54 -6.26 -2.26
N ALA A 161 -16.00 -6.80 -1.17
CA ALA A 161 -15.78 -8.23 -1.00
C ALA A 161 -16.91 -8.93 -0.22
N LEU A 162 -17.90 -8.17 0.28
CA LEU A 162 -19.01 -8.71 1.06
C LEU A 162 -19.86 -9.66 0.22
N ARG A 163 -20.18 -10.83 0.79
CA ARG A 163 -21.00 -11.86 0.16
C ARG A 163 -22.27 -12.08 0.98
N TRP A 164 -23.37 -12.42 0.31
CA TRP A 164 -24.66 -12.66 0.96
C TRP A 164 -24.60 -13.73 2.06
N GLU A 165 -23.77 -14.75 1.90
CA GLU A 165 -23.54 -15.81 2.91
C GLU A 165 -22.96 -15.29 4.24
N HIS A 166 -22.38 -14.09 4.23
CA HIS A 166 -21.82 -13.44 5.42
C HIS A 166 -22.72 -12.36 6.00
N ILE A 167 -23.94 -12.21 5.50
CA ILE A 167 -24.90 -11.20 5.98
C ILE A 167 -26.03 -11.91 6.70
N ASP A 168 -26.16 -11.63 7.99
CA ASP A 168 -27.33 -11.98 8.78
C ASP A 168 -28.25 -10.77 8.87
N LEU A 169 -29.24 -10.71 7.97
CA LEU A 169 -30.23 -9.63 7.96
C LEU A 169 -31.19 -9.68 9.17
N ARG A 170 -31.34 -10.85 9.83
CA ARG A 170 -32.22 -10.97 10.99
C ARG A 170 -31.61 -10.29 12.20
N HIS A 171 -30.30 -10.44 12.37
CA HIS A 171 -29.54 -9.84 13.46
C HIS A 171 -28.88 -8.52 13.07
N GLY A 172 -28.94 -8.12 11.81
CA GLY A 172 -28.25 -6.94 11.31
C GLY A 172 -26.73 -7.08 11.47
N VAL A 173 -26.14 -8.19 11.04
CA VAL A 173 -24.69 -8.44 11.20
C VAL A 173 -24.06 -8.78 9.86
N ALA A 174 -22.92 -8.15 9.57
CA ALA A 174 -22.07 -8.52 8.45
C ALA A 174 -20.76 -9.12 8.96
N HIS A 175 -20.51 -10.38 8.64
CA HIS A 175 -19.27 -11.06 8.97
C HIS A 175 -18.22 -10.84 7.86
N LEU A 176 -16.98 -10.59 8.25
CA LEU A 176 -15.88 -10.39 7.31
C LEU A 176 -14.81 -11.47 7.56
N PRO A 177 -14.71 -12.50 6.70
CA PRO A 177 -13.81 -13.64 6.95
C PRO A 177 -12.33 -13.28 6.85
N GLU A 178 -11.97 -12.30 6.01
CA GLU A 178 -10.59 -11.84 5.87
C GLU A 178 -10.50 -10.31 5.85
N THR A 179 -10.08 -9.73 6.96
CA THR A 179 -9.74 -8.31 7.03
C THR A 179 -8.23 -8.13 7.20
N LYS A 180 -7.70 -7.00 6.69
CA LYS A 180 -6.29 -6.61 6.88
C LYS A 180 -5.97 -6.20 8.33
N THR A 181 -6.92 -6.29 9.25
CA THR A 181 -6.77 -5.92 10.67
C THR A 181 -7.69 -6.82 11.50
N VAL A 182 -7.14 -7.53 12.48
CA VAL A 182 -7.80 -8.56 13.29
C VAL A 182 -8.94 -7.95 14.14
N THR A 183 -10.15 -7.88 13.58
CA THR A 183 -11.39 -7.79 14.38
C THR A 183 -12.46 -8.59 13.65
N HIS A 184 -12.88 -9.70 14.27
CA HIS A 184 -13.87 -10.62 13.72
C HIS A 184 -15.25 -10.23 14.27
N GLY A 185 -16.13 -9.77 13.39
CA GLY A 185 -17.51 -9.39 13.70
C GLY A 185 -17.72 -7.88 13.82
N MET A 186 -18.64 -7.33 13.02
CA MET A 186 -19.08 -5.95 13.11
C MET A 186 -20.60 -5.89 13.04
N PHE A 187 -21.21 -5.22 14.01
CA PHE A 187 -22.66 -5.02 14.05
C PHE A 187 -23.05 -3.97 13.00
N LEU A 188 -24.05 -4.27 12.18
CA LEU A 188 -24.77 -3.22 11.46
C LEU A 188 -25.60 -2.50 12.55
N CYS A 189 -25.51 -1.17 12.59
CA CYS A 189 -26.18 -0.38 13.63
C CYS A 189 -27.69 -0.72 13.65
N PRO A 190 -28.27 -1.08 14.82
CA PRO A 190 -29.67 -1.50 14.91
C PRO A 190 -30.69 -0.36 14.72
N ASP A 191 -30.25 0.90 14.74
CA ASP A 191 -31.13 2.07 14.74
C ASP A 191 -31.44 2.65 13.35
N VAL A 192 -31.03 1.97 12.28
CA VAL A 192 -31.47 2.33 10.91
C VAL A 192 -32.44 1.25 10.45
N PRO A 193 -33.76 1.54 10.32
CA PRO A 193 -34.66 0.60 9.69
C PRO A 193 -34.13 0.31 8.29
N VAL A 194 -33.70 -0.93 8.07
CA VAL A 194 -33.37 -1.47 6.76
C VAL A 194 -34.70 -1.67 6.01
N THR A 195 -35.42 -0.58 5.78
CA THR A 195 -36.47 -0.50 4.76
C THR A 195 -35.79 -0.44 3.40
N PHE A 196 -35.16 -1.55 3.03
CA PHE A 196 -34.78 -1.88 1.67
C PHE A 196 -35.73 -2.97 1.18
N PHE A 197 -36.26 -2.78 -0.03
CA PHE A 197 -37.22 -3.63 -0.75
C PHE A 197 -38.68 -3.54 -0.32
N ARG A 198 -39.36 -2.49 -0.79
CA ARG A 198 -40.62 -2.66 -1.51
C ARG A 198 -40.64 -1.78 -2.74
#